data_AF-A0A540W451-F1
#
_entry.id   AF-A0A540W451-F1
#
_cell.length_a   1.000
_cell.length_b   1.000
_cell.length_c   1.000
_cell.angle_alpha   90.00
_cell.angle_beta   90.00
_cell.angle_gamma   90.00
#
_symmetry.space_group_name_H-M   'P 1'
#
loop_
_entity.id
_entity.type
_entity.pdbx_description
1 polymer ?
#
loop_
_entity_poly.entity_id
_entity_poly.type
_entity_poly.pdbx_seq_one_letter_code
_entity_poly.pdbx_strand_id
1 'polypeptide(L)'
;MRSDEQAGQEGHLSMTAVGRNALRAALEEAIDRARGGDQAAVERAGELFEEADYWIRFELNREYAGLGEPQRERVAACLVQQANDNLGLPRSVTARINALADLGPTQFPRARQLLRSASERHILGAFRRPVKAIDPAFRAAVVAEALRSLRADPGRFLPHRSGDWLLLRTDRVVDELAACGADVVEQLGTALEELAASPEIAALLRWRAAAALERIDPGAGRSAAAQLTEAGVQDPGEPGLDAGVVARVNDAWQRIEAHLQVHSPELLDRLGPPLSPQDAAICRQVLGIPDAFTASLARHRSVWLREEFDYEDIRRHLDDFFDDSWYNHGDWGDLNDLVFDDEWLESLCAYAERLEASV
;
A
#
# COMPACT_ATOMS: atom_id res chain seq x y z
N MET A 1 8.53 3.12 -35.92
CA MET A 1 7.53 2.07 -35.61
C MET A 1 7.06 2.11 -34.15
N ARG A 2 6.98 3.30 -33.50
CA ARG A 2 6.39 3.49 -32.16
C ARG A 2 5.27 4.55 -32.14
N SER A 3 4.82 5.00 -33.32
CA SER A 3 3.86 6.11 -33.47
C SER A 3 2.42 5.65 -33.70
N ASP A 4 2.20 4.37 -34.05
CA ASP A 4 0.87 3.83 -34.33
C ASP A 4 0.23 3.12 -33.12
N GLU A 5 1.00 2.79 -32.08
CA GLU A 5 0.46 2.22 -30.82
C GLU A 5 -0.16 3.27 -29.89
N GLN A 6 0.29 4.54 -29.97
CA GLN A 6 -0.31 5.62 -29.17
C GLN A 6 -1.68 6.07 -29.69
N ALA A 7 -1.95 5.94 -30.99
CA ALA A 7 -3.24 6.30 -31.59
C ALA A 7 -4.37 5.32 -31.22
N GLY A 8 -4.06 4.11 -30.75
CA GLY A 8 -5.03 3.12 -30.29
C GLY A 8 -5.52 3.33 -28.86
N GLN A 9 -4.76 4.07 -28.02
CA GLN A 9 -5.12 4.32 -26.62
C GLN A 9 -5.96 5.60 -26.44
N GLU A 10 -5.84 6.59 -27.34
CA GLU A 10 -6.65 7.82 -27.29
C GLU A 10 -8.11 7.61 -27.77
N GLY A 11 -8.42 6.48 -28.40
CA GLY A 11 -9.81 6.12 -28.76
C GLY A 11 -10.68 5.67 -27.58
N HIS A 12 -10.08 5.37 -26.43
CA HIS A 12 -10.78 5.03 -25.18
C HIS A 12 -11.04 6.26 -24.29
N LEU A 13 -11.01 7.47 -24.88
CA LEU A 13 -11.28 8.72 -24.18
C LEU A 13 -12.73 8.83 -23.72
N SER A 14 -12.88 8.74 -22.40
CA SER A 14 -13.90 9.38 -21.58
C SER A 14 -15.35 9.04 -21.91
N MET A 15 -15.71 7.78 -21.63
CA MET A 15 -17.10 7.54 -21.24
C MET A 15 -17.39 8.45 -20.04
N THR A 16 -18.31 9.42 -20.23
CA THR A 16 -18.67 10.37 -19.17
C THR A 16 -19.07 9.60 -17.91
N ALA A 17 -18.89 10.16 -16.71
CA ALA A 17 -19.32 9.52 -15.46
C ALA A 17 -20.79 9.06 -15.53
N VAL A 18 -21.63 9.82 -16.23
CA VAL A 18 -23.04 9.48 -16.52
C VAL A 18 -23.14 8.21 -17.38
N GLY A 19 -22.33 8.09 -18.44
CA GLY A 19 -22.26 6.89 -19.28
C GLY A 19 -21.75 5.66 -18.51
N ARG A 20 -20.75 5.83 -17.63
CA ARG A 20 -20.23 4.75 -16.79
C ARG A 20 -21.30 4.19 -15.85
N ASN A 21 -22.01 5.07 -15.16
CA ASN A 21 -23.05 4.65 -14.22
C ASN A 21 -24.22 3.96 -14.94
N ALA A 22 -24.60 4.45 -16.12
CA ALA A 22 -25.63 3.82 -16.95
C ALA A 22 -25.21 2.42 -17.41
N LEU A 23 -23.95 2.26 -17.87
CA LEU A 23 -23.43 0.97 -18.31
C LEU A 23 -23.33 -0.03 -17.16
N ARG A 24 -22.85 0.42 -15.99
CA ARG A 24 -22.82 -0.39 -14.77
C ARG A 24 -24.22 -0.88 -14.38
N ALA A 25 -25.18 0.03 -14.28
CA ALA A 25 -26.55 -0.32 -13.91
C ALA A 25 -27.19 -1.29 -14.92
N ALA A 26 -26.95 -1.11 -16.21
CA ALA A 26 -27.44 -2.02 -17.24
C ALA A 26 -26.81 -3.43 -17.11
N LEU A 27 -25.52 -3.52 -16.78
CA LEU A 27 -24.85 -4.80 -16.56
C LEU A 27 -25.37 -5.50 -15.29
N GLU A 28 -25.55 -4.77 -14.18
CA GLU A 28 -26.15 -5.29 -12.94
C GLU A 28 -27.57 -5.85 -13.21
N GLU A 29 -28.42 -5.09 -13.90
CA GLU A 29 -29.77 -5.54 -14.27
C GLU A 29 -29.72 -6.82 -15.14
N ALA A 30 -28.84 -6.86 -16.14
CA ALA A 30 -28.69 -8.03 -17.00
C ALA A 30 -28.22 -9.26 -16.22
N ILE A 31 -27.28 -9.10 -15.29
CA ILE A 31 -26.83 -10.17 -14.39
C ILE A 31 -27.98 -10.68 -13.53
N ASP A 32 -28.78 -9.79 -12.93
CA ASP A 32 -29.88 -10.19 -12.07
C ASP A 32 -31.00 -10.91 -12.83
N ARG A 33 -31.32 -10.46 -14.05
CA ARG A 33 -32.24 -11.18 -14.94
C ARG A 33 -31.70 -12.55 -15.36
N ALA A 34 -30.41 -12.62 -15.68
CA ALA A 34 -29.74 -13.88 -16.03
C ALA A 34 -29.79 -14.89 -14.87
N ARG A 35 -29.62 -14.44 -13.63
CA ARG A 35 -29.81 -15.27 -12.41
C ARG A 35 -31.24 -15.79 -12.27
N GLY A 36 -32.22 -15.05 -12.78
CA GLY A 36 -33.62 -15.47 -12.88
C GLY A 36 -33.91 -16.52 -13.98
N GLY A 37 -32.91 -16.94 -14.76
CA GLY A 37 -33.04 -17.93 -15.83
C GLY A 37 -33.31 -17.35 -17.22
N ASP A 38 -33.21 -16.03 -17.40
CA ASP A 38 -33.36 -15.38 -18.70
C ASP A 38 -32.09 -15.55 -19.55
N GLN A 39 -32.12 -16.45 -20.54
CA GLN A 39 -30.98 -16.75 -21.41
C GLN A 39 -30.56 -15.55 -22.28
N ALA A 40 -31.51 -14.71 -22.71
CA ALA A 40 -31.17 -13.51 -23.48
C ALA A 40 -30.43 -12.49 -22.61
N ALA A 41 -30.74 -12.45 -21.31
CA ALA A 41 -30.01 -11.62 -20.36
C ALA A 41 -28.56 -12.11 -20.12
N VAL A 42 -28.30 -13.43 -20.21
CA VAL A 42 -26.92 -13.98 -20.15
C VAL A 42 -26.08 -13.47 -21.32
N GLU A 43 -26.64 -13.49 -22.53
CA GLU A 43 -25.98 -12.98 -23.73
C GLU A 43 -25.74 -11.47 -23.61
N ARG A 44 -26.77 -10.73 -23.20
CA ARG A 44 -26.68 -9.28 -23.02
C ARG A 44 -25.67 -8.87 -21.94
N ALA A 45 -25.62 -9.58 -20.81
CA ALA A 45 -24.61 -9.37 -19.78
C ALA A 45 -23.20 -9.57 -20.33
N GLY A 46 -23.02 -10.54 -21.25
CA GLY A 46 -21.74 -10.76 -21.91
C GLY A 46 -21.31 -9.61 -22.82
N GLU A 47 -22.22 -9.07 -23.63
CA GLU A 47 -21.94 -7.88 -24.45
C GLU A 47 -21.58 -6.68 -23.60
N LEU A 48 -22.40 -6.38 -22.58
CA LEU A 48 -22.20 -5.27 -21.65
C LEU A 48 -20.88 -5.40 -20.86
N PHE A 49 -20.49 -6.61 -20.48
CA PHE A 49 -19.21 -6.86 -19.81
C PHE A 49 -18.01 -6.59 -20.73
N GLU A 50 -18.13 -6.87 -22.04
CA GLU A 50 -17.08 -6.56 -23.02
C GLU A 50 -17.06 -5.09 -23.45
N GLU A 51 -18.16 -4.36 -23.30
CA GLU A 51 -18.22 -2.90 -23.49
C GLU A 51 -17.74 -2.14 -22.24
N ALA A 52 -17.90 -2.72 -21.06
CA ALA A 52 -17.51 -2.14 -19.78
C ALA A 52 -16.03 -1.74 -19.74
N ASP A 53 -15.72 -0.63 -19.09
CA ASP A 53 -14.34 -0.28 -18.80
C ASP A 53 -13.76 -1.21 -17.72
N TYR A 54 -12.47 -1.07 -17.46
CA TYR A 54 -11.78 -1.95 -16.52
C TYR A 54 -12.32 -1.85 -15.09
N TRP A 55 -12.90 -0.71 -14.69
CA TRP A 55 -13.46 -0.50 -13.35
C TRP A 55 -14.70 -1.35 -13.15
N ILE A 56 -15.68 -1.19 -14.04
CA ILE A 56 -16.94 -1.93 -13.97
C ILE A 56 -16.67 -3.45 -14.05
N ARG A 57 -15.79 -3.88 -14.97
CA ARG A 57 -15.43 -5.30 -15.09
C ARG A 57 -14.83 -5.85 -13.81
N PHE A 58 -13.99 -5.07 -13.12
CA PHE A 58 -13.37 -5.50 -11.88
C PHE A 58 -14.37 -5.58 -10.73
N GLU A 59 -15.26 -4.60 -10.61
CA GLU A 59 -16.31 -4.56 -9.58
C GLU A 59 -17.31 -5.73 -9.72
N LEU A 60 -17.74 -6.04 -10.95
CA LEU A 60 -18.81 -7.02 -11.22
C LEU A 60 -18.30 -8.40 -11.67
N ASN A 61 -16.99 -8.66 -11.59
CA ASN A 61 -16.39 -9.91 -12.08
C ASN A 61 -17.00 -11.16 -11.43
N ARG A 62 -17.30 -11.10 -10.13
CA ARG A 62 -17.75 -12.24 -9.34
C ARG A 62 -19.21 -12.53 -9.62
N GLU A 63 -20.00 -11.48 -9.73
CA GLU A 63 -21.41 -11.52 -10.03
C GLU A 63 -21.64 -12.12 -11.42
N TYR A 64 -20.90 -11.63 -12.41
CA TYR A 64 -20.96 -12.13 -13.79
C TYR A 64 -20.39 -13.55 -13.92
N ALA A 65 -19.26 -13.86 -13.28
CA ALA A 65 -18.73 -15.23 -13.25
C ALA A 65 -19.68 -16.25 -12.57
N GLY A 66 -20.56 -15.76 -11.69
CA GLY A 66 -21.59 -16.56 -11.04
C GLY A 66 -22.70 -17.05 -11.96
N LEU A 67 -22.81 -16.50 -13.19
CA LEU A 67 -23.83 -16.91 -14.17
C LEU A 67 -23.57 -18.29 -14.79
N GLY A 68 -22.32 -18.76 -14.79
CA GLY A 68 -21.98 -20.05 -15.38
C GLY A 68 -20.49 -20.24 -15.64
N GLU A 69 -20.11 -21.47 -15.99
CA GLU A 69 -18.74 -21.81 -16.37
C GLU A 69 -18.21 -20.98 -17.55
N PRO A 70 -18.97 -20.73 -18.63
CA PRO A 70 -18.49 -19.89 -19.73
C PRO A 70 -18.17 -18.46 -19.30
N GLN A 71 -19.00 -17.85 -18.44
CA GLN A 71 -18.78 -16.49 -17.94
C GLN A 71 -17.57 -16.43 -17.01
N ARG A 72 -17.41 -17.44 -16.13
CA ARG A 72 -16.23 -17.57 -15.29
C ARG A 72 -14.95 -17.66 -16.10
N GLU A 73 -14.94 -18.43 -17.19
CA GLU A 73 -13.78 -18.53 -18.08
C GLU A 73 -13.46 -17.21 -18.77
N ARG A 74 -14.47 -16.47 -19.24
CA ARG A 74 -14.28 -15.12 -19.81
C ARG A 74 -13.68 -14.15 -18.81
N VAL A 75 -14.23 -14.11 -17.59
CA VAL A 75 -13.70 -13.27 -16.50
C VAL A 75 -12.26 -13.64 -16.20
N ALA A 76 -11.95 -14.93 -16.07
CA ALA A 76 -10.59 -15.39 -15.79
C ALA A 76 -9.61 -14.98 -16.90
N ALA A 77 -9.98 -15.12 -18.18
CA ALA A 77 -9.15 -14.67 -19.29
C ALA A 77 -8.92 -13.14 -19.25
N CYS A 78 -9.97 -12.37 -18.96
CA CYS A 78 -9.88 -10.91 -18.82
C CYS A 78 -8.94 -10.51 -17.66
N LEU A 79 -9.06 -11.15 -16.49
CA LEU A 79 -8.18 -10.88 -15.34
C LEU A 79 -6.71 -11.22 -15.63
N VAL A 80 -6.44 -12.31 -16.35
CA VAL A 80 -5.08 -12.67 -16.78
C VAL A 80 -4.51 -11.62 -17.73
N GLN A 81 -5.29 -11.22 -18.74
CA GLN A 81 -4.88 -10.19 -19.70
C GLN A 81 -4.58 -8.88 -18.97
N GLN A 82 -5.50 -8.41 -18.13
CA GLN A 82 -5.32 -7.19 -17.34
C GLN A 82 -4.09 -7.25 -16.42
N ALA A 83 -3.82 -8.39 -15.78
CA ALA A 83 -2.63 -8.55 -14.96
C ALA A 83 -1.35 -8.41 -15.78
N ASN A 84 -1.33 -8.99 -17.00
CA ASN A 84 -0.19 -8.92 -17.91
C ASN A 84 0.03 -7.50 -18.45
N ASP A 85 -1.05 -6.79 -18.78
CA ASP A 85 -0.99 -5.40 -19.26
C ASP A 85 -0.51 -4.45 -18.16
N ASN A 86 -0.73 -4.81 -16.89
CA ASN A 86 -0.38 -4.00 -15.72
C ASN A 86 0.80 -4.57 -14.92
N LEU A 87 1.73 -5.31 -15.56
CA LEU A 87 2.91 -5.86 -14.88
C LEU A 87 3.83 -4.78 -14.29
N GLY A 88 3.69 -3.51 -14.67
CA GLY A 88 4.39 -2.39 -14.00
C GLY A 88 3.78 -1.99 -12.65
N LEU A 89 2.60 -2.52 -12.29
CA LEU A 89 1.81 -2.10 -11.14
C LEU A 89 1.57 -3.28 -10.18
N PRO A 90 2.47 -3.53 -9.21
CA PRO A 90 2.39 -4.69 -8.32
C PRO A 90 1.04 -4.92 -7.65
N ARG A 91 0.38 -3.85 -7.18
CA ARG A 91 -0.94 -3.94 -6.56
C ARG A 91 -2.02 -4.39 -7.54
N SER A 92 -1.96 -3.89 -8.79
CA SER A 92 -2.88 -4.29 -9.85
C SER A 92 -2.78 -5.79 -10.10
N VAL A 93 -1.56 -6.30 -10.28
CA VAL A 93 -1.29 -7.74 -10.46
C VAL A 93 -1.81 -8.56 -9.28
N THR A 94 -1.54 -8.11 -8.05
CA THR A 94 -2.04 -8.74 -6.81
C THR A 94 -3.55 -8.86 -6.80
N ALA A 95 -4.26 -7.78 -7.12
CA ALA A 95 -5.72 -7.75 -7.14
C ALA A 95 -6.30 -8.75 -8.15
N ARG A 96 -5.67 -8.91 -9.32
CA ARG A 96 -6.12 -9.86 -10.35
C ARG A 96 -5.82 -11.31 -9.97
N ILE A 97 -4.69 -11.58 -9.33
CA ILE A 97 -4.39 -12.90 -8.75
C ILE A 97 -5.44 -13.28 -7.70
N ASN A 98 -5.81 -12.32 -6.84
CA ASN A 98 -6.82 -12.54 -5.80
C ASN A 98 -8.20 -12.79 -6.40
N ALA A 99 -8.62 -11.96 -7.36
CA ALA A 99 -9.88 -12.13 -8.08
C ALA A 99 -9.94 -13.49 -8.79
N LEU A 100 -8.86 -13.93 -9.45
CA LEU A 100 -8.78 -15.26 -10.05
C LEU A 100 -8.94 -16.38 -9.02
N ALA A 101 -8.32 -16.24 -7.85
CA ALA A 101 -8.51 -17.21 -6.76
C ALA A 101 -9.96 -17.21 -6.24
N ASP A 102 -10.63 -16.06 -6.21
CA ASP A 102 -12.05 -15.93 -5.82
C ASP A 102 -13.03 -16.58 -6.80
N LEU A 103 -12.63 -16.78 -8.07
CA LEU A 103 -13.41 -17.55 -9.04
C LEU A 103 -13.42 -19.06 -8.74
N GLY A 104 -12.61 -19.52 -7.78
CA GLY A 104 -12.62 -20.88 -7.26
C GLY A 104 -11.54 -21.81 -7.84
N PRO A 105 -11.51 -23.09 -7.40
CA PRO A 105 -10.37 -23.98 -7.60
C PRO A 105 -10.00 -24.26 -9.05
N THR A 106 -10.95 -24.21 -9.98
CA THR A 106 -10.68 -24.41 -11.41
C THR A 106 -9.75 -23.34 -11.98
N GLN A 107 -9.68 -22.15 -11.36
CA GLN A 107 -8.84 -21.04 -11.81
C GLN A 107 -7.48 -20.98 -11.09
N PHE A 108 -7.21 -21.82 -10.09
CA PHE A 108 -5.93 -21.83 -9.38
C PHE A 108 -4.71 -22.04 -10.29
N PRO A 109 -4.75 -22.88 -11.35
CA PRO A 109 -3.63 -22.98 -12.28
C PRO A 109 -3.25 -21.63 -12.91
N ARG A 110 -4.24 -20.82 -13.33
CA ARG A 110 -4.01 -19.48 -13.90
C ARG A 110 -3.50 -18.49 -12.84
N ALA A 111 -4.08 -18.51 -11.65
CA ALA A 111 -3.62 -17.68 -10.54
C ALA A 111 -2.15 -17.99 -10.18
N ARG A 112 -1.76 -19.27 -10.12
CA ARG A 112 -0.37 -19.69 -9.88
C ARG A 112 0.58 -19.26 -11.01
N GLN A 113 0.12 -19.33 -12.25
CA GLN A 113 0.92 -18.88 -13.40
C GLN A 113 1.20 -17.38 -13.31
N LEU A 114 0.18 -16.55 -13.05
CA LEU A 114 0.37 -15.11 -12.86
C LEU A 114 1.27 -14.80 -11.67
N LEU A 115 1.07 -15.51 -10.55
CA LEU A 115 1.93 -15.37 -9.37
C LEU A 115 3.40 -15.58 -9.75
N ARG A 116 3.70 -16.68 -10.46
CA ARG A 116 5.06 -16.98 -10.94
C ARG A 116 5.60 -15.91 -11.88
N SER A 117 4.80 -15.46 -12.85
CA SER A 117 5.22 -14.42 -13.79
C SER A 117 5.49 -13.08 -13.10
N ALA A 118 4.71 -12.75 -12.07
CA ALA A 118 4.97 -11.60 -11.21
C ALA A 118 6.30 -11.78 -10.46
N SER A 119 6.53 -12.97 -9.90
CA SER A 119 7.77 -13.31 -9.19
C SER A 119 9.02 -13.18 -10.06
N GLU A 120 8.96 -13.71 -11.29
CA GLU A 120 10.05 -13.67 -12.29
C GLU A 120 10.39 -12.24 -12.72
N ARG A 121 9.44 -11.31 -12.59
CA ARG A 121 9.60 -9.88 -12.88
C ARG A 121 9.90 -9.03 -11.64
N HIS A 122 10.22 -9.67 -10.51
CA HIS A 122 10.49 -9.02 -9.23
C HIS A 122 9.32 -8.17 -8.72
N ILE A 123 8.08 -8.51 -9.09
CA ILE A 123 6.88 -7.91 -8.54
C ILE A 123 6.61 -8.57 -7.18
N LEU A 124 7.12 -7.97 -6.11
CA LEU A 124 6.99 -8.51 -4.75
C LEU A 124 5.66 -8.13 -4.09
N GLY A 125 5.21 -8.96 -3.16
CA GLY A 125 4.01 -8.71 -2.36
C GLY A 125 2.69 -9.08 -3.04
N ALA A 126 2.75 -9.85 -4.13
CA ALA A 126 1.59 -10.19 -4.95
C ALA A 126 0.74 -11.34 -4.40
N PHE A 127 0.19 -11.19 -3.20
CA PHE A 127 -0.61 -12.26 -2.56
C PHE A 127 -1.90 -11.81 -1.87
N ARG A 128 -2.83 -12.76 -1.74
CA ARG A 128 -4.12 -12.59 -1.08
C ARG A 128 -3.97 -12.46 0.44
N ARG A 129 -4.78 -11.57 1.03
CA ARG A 129 -4.90 -11.40 2.49
C ARG A 129 -6.39 -11.29 2.88
N PRO A 130 -6.81 -11.84 4.04
CA PRO A 130 -5.97 -12.60 4.97
C PRO A 130 -5.62 -13.99 4.43
N VAL A 131 -4.39 -14.46 4.66
CA VAL A 131 -3.86 -15.70 4.05
C VAL A 131 -4.63 -16.93 4.54
N LYS A 132 -5.09 -16.90 5.79
CA LYS A 132 -5.91 -17.96 6.40
C LYS A 132 -7.27 -18.17 5.70
N ALA A 133 -7.81 -17.15 5.04
CA ALA A 133 -9.09 -17.23 4.32
C ALA A 133 -8.95 -17.81 2.91
N ILE A 134 -7.71 -18.06 2.46
CA ILE A 134 -7.45 -18.66 1.15
C ILE A 134 -7.79 -20.14 1.21
N ASP A 135 -8.41 -20.62 0.14
CA ASP A 135 -8.65 -22.04 -0.12
C ASP A 135 -7.36 -22.86 0.12
N PRO A 136 -7.43 -23.95 0.91
CA PRO A 136 -6.26 -24.76 1.22
C PRO A 136 -5.44 -25.20 -0.01
N ALA A 137 -6.09 -25.47 -1.15
CA ALA A 137 -5.41 -25.90 -2.36
C ALA A 137 -4.63 -24.78 -3.07
N PHE A 138 -4.88 -23.51 -2.75
CA PHE A 138 -4.10 -22.37 -3.25
C PHE A 138 -3.17 -21.78 -2.18
N ARG A 139 -3.48 -21.96 -0.89
CA ARG A 139 -2.73 -21.39 0.24
C ARG A 139 -1.22 -21.65 0.19
N ALA A 140 -0.80 -22.87 -0.14
CA ALA A 140 0.63 -23.22 -0.19
C ALA A 140 1.42 -22.36 -1.19
N ALA A 141 0.85 -22.06 -2.37
CA ALA A 141 1.49 -21.20 -3.36
C ALA A 141 1.61 -19.76 -2.87
N VAL A 142 0.58 -19.30 -2.15
CA VAL A 142 0.54 -17.95 -1.58
C VAL A 142 1.54 -17.79 -0.42
N VAL A 143 1.64 -18.78 0.47
CA VAL A 143 2.63 -18.82 1.53
C VAL A 143 4.05 -18.80 0.96
N ALA A 144 4.32 -19.63 -0.05
CA ALA A 144 5.63 -19.66 -0.70
C ALA A 144 6.01 -18.30 -1.31
N GLU A 145 5.06 -17.61 -1.96
CA GLU A 145 5.30 -16.29 -2.52
C GLU A 145 5.50 -15.22 -1.43
N ALA A 146 4.73 -15.27 -0.34
CA ALA A 146 4.88 -14.34 0.78
C ALA A 146 6.25 -14.49 1.45
N LEU A 147 6.71 -15.72 1.68
CA LEU A 147 8.03 -16.03 2.22
C LEU A 147 9.15 -15.62 1.27
N ARG A 148 8.96 -15.76 -0.05
CA ARG A 148 9.91 -15.30 -1.07
C ARG A 148 10.00 -13.78 -1.09
N SER A 149 8.86 -13.10 -1.05
CA SER A 149 8.76 -11.65 -0.99
C SER A 149 9.46 -11.09 0.26
N LEU A 150 9.22 -11.70 1.43
CA LEU A 150 9.88 -11.34 2.68
C LEU A 150 11.41 -11.44 2.58
N ARG A 151 11.94 -12.48 1.93
CA ARG A 151 13.39 -12.64 1.72
C ARG A 151 13.97 -11.65 0.72
N ALA A 152 13.22 -11.33 -0.34
CA ALA A 152 13.70 -10.45 -1.41
C ALA A 152 13.70 -8.97 -1.01
N ASP A 153 12.76 -8.55 -0.17
CA ASP A 153 12.64 -7.16 0.32
C ASP A 153 12.21 -7.13 1.80
N PRO A 154 13.11 -7.51 2.73
CA PRO A 154 12.79 -7.55 4.14
C PRO A 154 12.43 -6.17 4.70
N GLY A 155 12.91 -5.08 4.10
CA GLY A 155 12.58 -3.72 4.51
C GLY A 155 11.10 -3.40 4.39
N ARG A 156 10.45 -3.91 3.34
CA ARG A 156 9.03 -3.73 3.09
C ARG A 156 8.11 -4.69 3.85
N PHE A 157 8.60 -5.87 4.22
CA PHE A 157 7.73 -6.95 4.72
C PHE A 157 7.99 -7.35 6.18
N LEU A 158 9.09 -6.91 6.79
CA LEU A 158 9.29 -7.06 8.23
C LEU A 158 8.54 -5.97 8.99
N PRO A 159 7.85 -6.33 10.09
CA PRO A 159 7.20 -5.35 10.92
C PRO A 159 8.24 -4.51 11.69
N HIS A 160 7.86 -3.28 12.03
CA HIS A 160 8.60 -2.45 12.98
C HIS A 160 8.62 -3.07 14.37
N ARG A 161 9.69 -2.84 15.14
CA ARG A 161 9.90 -3.47 16.46
C ARG A 161 8.87 -3.04 17.49
N SER A 162 8.46 -1.76 17.50
CA SER A 162 7.54 -1.24 18.51
C SER A 162 6.11 -1.77 18.41
N GLY A 163 5.74 -2.52 17.36
CA GLY A 163 4.47 -3.26 17.30
C GLY A 163 3.18 -2.40 17.24
N ASP A 164 3.26 -1.13 17.61
CA ASP A 164 2.15 -0.20 17.74
C ASP A 164 1.88 0.62 16.48
N TRP A 165 2.65 0.44 15.39
CA TRP A 165 2.35 1.11 14.12
C TRP A 165 1.07 0.52 13.54
N LEU A 166 0.19 1.38 13.03
CA LEU A 166 -0.95 1.00 12.19
C LEU A 166 -0.35 0.24 11.01
N LEU A 167 -0.24 -1.09 11.14
CA LEU A 167 0.38 -1.95 10.15
C LEU A 167 -0.30 -1.66 8.83
N LEU A 168 0.43 -1.03 7.90
CA LEU A 168 -0.01 -0.99 6.54
C LEU A 168 -0.22 -2.42 6.10
N ARG A 169 -1.18 -2.65 5.21
CA ARG A 169 -1.56 -4.01 4.84
C ARG A 169 -0.32 -4.84 4.43
N THR A 170 0.73 -4.22 3.86
CA THR A 170 2.05 -4.80 3.53
C THR A 170 2.87 -5.33 4.70
N ASP A 171 2.73 -4.78 5.90
CA ASP A 171 3.56 -5.09 7.08
C ASP A 171 2.99 -6.27 7.89
N ARG A 172 1.87 -6.83 7.44
CA ARG A 172 1.21 -7.97 8.08
C ARG A 172 1.74 -9.31 7.58
N VAL A 173 2.80 -9.39 6.78
CA VAL A 173 3.24 -10.69 6.23
C VAL A 173 3.55 -11.69 7.34
N VAL A 174 4.30 -11.25 8.35
CA VAL A 174 4.66 -12.07 9.51
C VAL A 174 3.41 -12.52 10.25
N ASP A 175 2.49 -11.60 10.57
CA ASP A 175 1.27 -11.93 11.33
C ASP A 175 0.29 -12.81 10.52
N GLU A 176 0.14 -12.54 9.22
CA GLU A 176 -0.71 -13.30 8.30
C GLU A 176 -0.19 -14.73 8.14
N LEU A 177 1.13 -14.90 8.02
CA LEU A 177 1.75 -16.22 7.94
C LEU A 177 1.70 -16.94 9.29
N ALA A 178 1.92 -16.23 10.40
CA ALA A 178 1.81 -16.81 11.74
C ALA A 178 0.40 -17.33 12.05
N ALA A 179 -0.63 -16.72 11.46
CA ALA A 179 -2.02 -17.15 11.58
C ALA A 179 -2.38 -18.39 10.71
N CYS A 180 -1.46 -18.93 9.89
CA CYS A 180 -1.76 -20.00 8.93
C CYS A 180 -1.55 -21.44 9.44
N GLY A 181 -1.05 -21.61 10.66
CA GLY A 181 -0.84 -22.92 11.31
C GLY A 181 0.65 -23.26 11.53
N ALA A 182 0.90 -24.33 12.29
CA ALA A 182 2.24 -24.68 12.78
C ALA A 182 3.28 -24.85 11.66
N ASP A 183 2.96 -25.57 10.59
CA ASP A 183 3.89 -25.79 9.47
C ASP A 183 4.31 -24.49 8.77
N VAL A 184 3.43 -23.47 8.75
CA VAL A 184 3.75 -22.16 8.17
C VAL A 184 4.54 -21.30 9.15
N VAL A 185 4.24 -21.40 10.45
CA VAL A 185 5.01 -20.75 11.52
C VAL A 185 6.45 -21.26 11.52
N GLU A 186 6.67 -22.56 11.34
CA GLU A 186 8.02 -23.14 11.24
C GLU A 186 8.79 -22.57 10.05
N GLN A 187 8.18 -22.57 8.85
CA GLN A 187 8.79 -21.99 7.64
C GLN A 187 9.09 -20.48 7.79
N LEU A 188 8.21 -19.75 8.44
CA LEU A 188 8.39 -18.34 8.77
C LEU A 188 9.55 -18.16 9.75
N GLY A 189 9.63 -18.98 10.79
CA GLY A 189 10.73 -19.00 11.75
C GLY A 189 12.08 -19.16 11.06
N THR A 190 12.21 -20.19 10.22
CA THR A 190 13.43 -20.42 9.43
C THR A 190 13.78 -19.21 8.55
N ALA A 191 12.79 -18.61 7.88
CA ALA A 191 13.03 -17.43 7.04
C ALA A 191 13.53 -16.23 7.86
N LEU A 192 12.98 -16.01 9.05
CA LEU A 192 13.39 -14.91 9.93
C LEU A 192 14.77 -15.15 10.55
N GLU A 193 15.11 -16.39 10.91
CA GLU A 193 16.45 -16.78 11.36
C GLU A 193 17.50 -16.54 10.25
N GLU A 194 17.22 -16.97 9.02
CA GLU A 194 18.08 -16.72 7.86
C GLU A 194 18.32 -15.21 7.65
N LEU A 195 17.26 -14.40 7.73
CA LEU A 195 17.34 -12.95 7.59
C LEU A 195 18.17 -12.30 8.71
N ALA A 196 17.98 -12.73 9.97
CA ALA A 196 18.76 -12.22 11.10
C ALA A 196 20.25 -12.59 10.98
N ALA A 197 20.55 -13.80 10.50
CA ALA A 197 21.91 -14.29 10.35
C ALA A 197 22.66 -13.70 9.13
N SER A 198 21.95 -13.19 8.11
CA SER A 198 22.56 -12.76 6.86
C SER A 198 23.40 -11.47 7.00
N PRO A 199 24.72 -11.50 6.72
CA PRO A 199 25.58 -10.32 6.81
C PRO A 199 25.37 -9.32 5.65
N GLU A 200 24.72 -9.73 4.57
CA GLU A 200 24.43 -8.88 3.40
C GLU A 200 23.25 -7.93 3.65
N ILE A 201 22.48 -8.16 4.71
CA ILE A 201 21.30 -7.39 5.07
C ILE A 201 21.69 -6.29 6.07
N ALA A 202 21.08 -5.10 5.90
CA ALA A 202 21.30 -3.98 6.82
C ALA A 202 21.00 -4.37 8.29
N ALA A 203 21.82 -3.89 9.22
CA ALA A 203 21.72 -4.22 10.65
C ALA A 203 20.30 -4.02 11.22
N LEU A 204 19.64 -2.91 10.88
CA LEU A 204 18.26 -2.64 11.27
C LEU A 204 17.30 -3.77 10.89
N LEU A 205 17.39 -4.27 9.66
CA LEU A 205 16.49 -5.30 9.16
C LEU A 205 16.77 -6.66 9.81
N ARG A 206 18.04 -6.95 10.12
CA ARG A 206 18.41 -8.15 10.89
C ARG A 206 17.83 -8.11 12.30
N TRP A 207 17.89 -6.95 12.96
CA TRP A 207 17.26 -6.74 14.27
C TRP A 207 15.73 -6.77 14.21
N ARG A 208 15.11 -6.26 13.14
CA ARG A 208 13.66 -6.43 12.90
C ARG A 208 13.28 -7.88 12.69
N ALA A 209 14.09 -8.66 11.96
CA ALA A 209 13.86 -10.10 11.78
C ALA A 209 13.93 -10.85 13.11
N ALA A 210 14.92 -10.58 13.96
CA ALA A 210 15.02 -11.15 15.31
C ALA A 210 13.82 -10.78 16.20
N ALA A 211 13.36 -9.53 16.15
CA ALA A 211 12.18 -9.09 16.89
C ALA A 211 10.88 -9.72 16.36
N ALA A 212 10.73 -9.86 15.04
CA ALA A 212 9.61 -10.56 14.42
C ALA A 212 9.61 -12.05 14.80
N LEU A 213 10.80 -12.68 14.85
CA LEU A 213 10.97 -14.05 15.31
C LEU A 213 10.57 -14.19 16.77
N GLU A 214 10.92 -13.24 17.64
CA GLU A 214 10.54 -13.26 19.06
C GLU A 214 9.02 -13.26 19.28
N ARG A 215 8.25 -12.65 18.36
CA ARG A 215 6.77 -12.64 18.44
C ARG A 215 6.15 -14.00 18.19
N ILE A 216 6.76 -14.82 17.32
CA ILE A 216 6.24 -16.14 16.98
C ILE A 216 6.90 -17.26 17.80
N ASP A 217 8.18 -17.10 18.12
CA ASP A 217 8.98 -17.97 18.99
C ASP A 217 9.92 -17.09 19.85
N PRO A 218 9.53 -16.81 21.11
CA PRO A 218 10.32 -15.98 22.00
C PRO A 218 11.73 -16.53 22.29
N GLY A 219 11.90 -17.84 22.26
CA GLY A 219 13.20 -18.48 22.50
C GLY A 219 14.15 -18.26 21.34
N ALA A 220 13.67 -18.53 20.12
CA ALA A 220 14.45 -18.35 18.89
C ALA A 220 14.79 -16.86 18.66
N GLY A 221 13.83 -15.95 18.89
CA GLY A 221 14.06 -14.51 18.74
C GLY A 221 15.16 -13.96 19.66
N ARG A 222 15.14 -14.34 20.95
CA ARG A 222 16.20 -13.95 21.89
C ARG A 222 17.55 -14.56 21.54
N SER A 223 17.57 -15.81 21.06
CA SER A 223 18.79 -16.46 20.58
C SER A 223 19.40 -15.70 19.39
N ALA A 224 18.57 -15.34 18.40
CA ALA A 224 18.99 -14.57 17.23
C ALA A 224 19.53 -13.18 17.63
N ALA A 225 18.87 -12.48 18.57
CA ALA A 225 19.35 -11.21 19.11
C ALA A 225 20.70 -11.35 19.84
N ALA A 226 20.90 -12.42 20.61
CA ALA A 226 22.17 -12.71 21.28
C ALA A 226 23.29 -12.97 20.26
N GLN A 227 23.00 -13.73 19.19
CA GLN A 227 23.96 -13.98 18.12
C GLN A 227 24.35 -12.69 17.36
N LEU A 228 23.41 -11.79 17.10
CA LEU A 228 23.71 -10.47 16.53
C LEU A 228 24.67 -9.68 17.42
N THR A 229 24.41 -9.70 18.74
CA THR A 229 25.26 -9.03 19.74
C THR A 229 26.67 -9.65 19.77
N GLU A 230 26.78 -10.98 19.78
CA GLU A 230 28.06 -11.70 19.77
C GLU A 230 28.85 -11.42 18.48
N ALA A 231 28.16 -11.29 17.34
CA ALA A 231 28.75 -10.91 16.06
C ALA A 231 29.14 -9.42 15.97
N GLY A 232 28.94 -8.63 17.03
CA GLY A 232 29.25 -7.20 17.07
C GLY A 232 28.30 -6.33 16.24
N VAL A 233 27.13 -6.85 15.85
CA VAL A 233 26.12 -6.10 15.11
C VAL A 233 25.35 -5.23 16.10
N GLN A 234 25.72 -3.95 16.18
CA GLN A 234 25.03 -2.99 17.03
C GLN A 234 23.55 -2.88 16.64
N ASP A 235 22.69 -2.85 17.65
CA ASP A 235 21.28 -2.54 17.49
C ASP A 235 21.13 -1.04 17.21
N PRO A 236 20.74 -0.63 15.99
CA PRO A 236 20.58 0.79 15.68
C PRO A 236 19.36 1.42 16.36
N GLY A 237 18.52 0.64 17.03
CA GLY A 237 17.18 1.06 17.44
C GLY A 237 16.26 1.25 16.23
N GLU A 238 15.03 1.69 16.46
CA GLU A 238 14.25 2.28 15.36
C GLU A 238 14.85 3.67 15.09
N PRO A 239 15.14 4.05 13.83
CA PRO A 239 15.70 5.36 13.54
C PRO A 239 14.76 6.43 14.13
N GLY A 240 15.24 7.26 15.05
CA GLY A 240 14.50 8.46 15.48
C GLY A 240 14.50 9.52 14.37
N LEU A 241 13.68 10.56 14.49
CA LEU A 241 13.89 11.77 13.67
C LEU A 241 15.24 12.38 14.04
N ASP A 242 15.95 12.97 13.08
CA ASP A 242 17.16 13.73 13.38
C ASP A 242 16.85 14.85 14.39
N ALA A 243 17.50 14.80 15.56
CA ALA A 243 17.22 15.73 16.65
C ALA A 243 17.54 17.18 16.29
N GLY A 244 18.52 17.41 15.41
CA GLY A 244 18.87 18.74 14.90
C GLY A 244 17.80 19.28 13.95
N VAL A 245 17.28 18.45 13.05
CA VAL A 245 16.16 18.77 12.17
C VAL A 245 14.91 19.10 13.00
N VAL A 246 14.57 18.24 13.97
CA VAL A 246 13.44 18.47 14.89
C VAL A 246 13.60 19.79 15.65
N ALA A 247 14.79 20.11 16.15
CA ALA A 247 15.05 21.36 16.85
C ALA A 247 14.86 22.58 15.94
N ARG A 248 15.35 22.55 14.70
CA ARG A 248 15.20 23.64 13.72
C ARG A 248 13.74 23.84 13.32
N VAL A 249 13.01 22.76 13.07
CA VAL A 249 11.58 22.82 12.74
C VAL A 249 10.77 23.39 13.91
N ASN A 250 11.07 22.97 15.14
CA ASN A 250 10.41 23.51 16.33
C ASN A 250 10.72 25.00 16.53
N ASP A 251 11.96 25.45 16.32
CA ASP A 251 12.34 26.86 16.40
C ASP A 251 11.61 27.72 15.37
N ALA A 252 11.54 27.27 14.12
CA ALA A 252 10.79 27.97 13.07
C ALA A 252 9.30 28.07 13.41
N TRP A 253 8.69 26.97 13.87
CA TRP A 253 7.29 26.97 14.29
C TRP A 253 7.02 27.90 15.48
N GLN A 254 7.90 27.92 16.49
CA GLN A 254 7.76 28.83 17.62
C GLN A 254 7.74 30.30 17.19
N ARG A 255 8.57 30.68 16.21
CA ARG A 255 8.57 32.04 15.64
C ARG A 255 7.28 32.34 14.87
N ILE A 256 6.80 31.40 14.07
CA ILE A 256 5.51 31.53 13.35
C ILE A 256 4.35 31.68 14.34
N GLU A 257 4.25 30.80 15.35
CA GLU A 257 3.21 30.84 16.38
C GLU A 257 3.25 32.16 17.16
N ALA A 258 4.43 32.64 17.55
CA ALA A 258 4.59 33.91 18.24
C ALA A 258 4.14 35.11 17.39
N HIS A 259 4.46 35.12 16.10
CA HIS A 259 3.99 36.16 15.18
C HIS A 259 2.46 36.12 15.01
N LEU A 260 1.89 34.94 14.76
CA LEU A 260 0.43 34.76 14.63
C LEU A 260 -0.30 35.17 15.91
N GLN A 261 0.25 34.85 17.09
CA GLN A 261 -0.34 35.23 18.36
C GLN A 261 -0.51 36.75 18.53
N VAL A 262 0.41 37.55 17.97
CA VAL A 262 0.38 39.01 18.06
C VAL A 262 -0.48 39.62 16.95
N HIS A 263 -0.37 39.11 15.72
CA HIS A 263 -0.89 39.79 14.53
C HIS A 263 -2.15 39.15 13.93
N SER A 264 -2.40 37.86 14.18
CA SER A 264 -3.53 37.11 13.60
C SER A 264 -3.91 35.89 14.48
N PRO A 265 -4.36 36.11 15.73
CA PRO A 265 -4.64 35.01 16.67
C PRO A 265 -5.71 34.04 16.16
N GLU A 266 -6.64 34.50 15.32
CA GLU A 266 -7.64 33.66 14.67
C GLU A 266 -7.08 32.64 13.67
N LEU A 267 -5.86 32.88 13.15
CA LEU A 267 -5.15 31.92 12.30
C LEU A 267 -4.40 30.89 13.14
N LEU A 268 -3.90 31.29 14.32
CA LEU A 268 -3.28 30.36 15.26
C LEU A 268 -4.27 29.27 15.70
N ASP A 269 -5.52 29.65 15.97
CA ASP A 269 -6.61 28.73 16.32
C ASP A 269 -6.98 27.75 15.18
N ARG A 270 -6.52 28.00 13.96
CA ARG A 270 -6.75 27.15 12.78
C ARG A 270 -5.60 26.17 12.49
N LEU A 271 -4.49 26.27 13.21
CA LEU A 271 -3.44 25.26 13.10
C LEU A 271 -3.97 23.94 13.64
N GLY A 272 -3.80 22.87 12.86
CA GLY A 272 -4.19 21.54 13.26
C GLY A 272 -3.40 21.06 14.49
N PRO A 273 -3.97 20.17 15.31
CA PRO A 273 -3.24 19.58 16.42
C PRO A 273 -2.02 18.79 15.91
N PRO A 274 -1.02 18.54 16.77
CA PRO A 274 0.10 17.65 16.47
C PRO A 274 -0.35 16.32 15.86
N LEU A 275 0.39 15.85 14.85
CA LEU A 275 0.26 14.49 14.37
C LEU A 275 0.73 13.52 15.46
N SER A 276 0.04 12.37 15.61
CA SER A 276 0.46 11.38 16.59
C SER A 276 1.87 10.85 16.26
N PRO A 277 2.69 10.43 17.26
CA PRO A 277 3.99 9.83 16.97
C PRO A 277 3.92 8.61 16.03
N GLN A 278 2.79 7.90 16.08
CA GLN A 278 2.49 6.74 15.23
C GLN A 278 2.20 7.12 13.78
N ASP A 279 1.52 8.24 13.52
CA ASP A 279 1.27 8.67 12.14
C ASP A 279 2.52 9.35 11.55
N ALA A 280 3.29 10.05 12.38
CA ALA A 280 4.52 10.73 11.96
C ALA A 280 5.55 9.74 11.37
N ALA A 281 5.84 8.61 12.02
CA ALA A 281 6.77 7.67 11.38
C ALA A 281 6.16 6.80 10.27
N ILE A 282 4.82 6.70 10.13
CA ILE A 282 4.20 6.18 8.89
C ILE A 282 4.57 7.11 7.73
N CYS A 283 4.34 8.42 7.89
CA CYS A 283 4.73 9.42 6.89
C CYS A 283 6.18 9.23 6.45
N ARG A 284 7.11 9.20 7.42
CA ARG A 284 8.53 9.07 7.11
C ARG A 284 8.91 7.76 6.44
N GLN A 285 8.52 6.63 7.03
CA GLN A 285 9.09 5.33 6.65
C GLN A 285 8.38 4.69 5.47
N VAL A 286 7.10 5.04 5.28
CA VAL A 286 6.26 4.45 4.23
C VAL A 286 6.16 5.39 3.05
N LEU A 287 5.86 6.65 3.32
CA LEU A 287 5.69 7.64 2.27
C LEU A 287 7.04 8.24 1.86
N GLY A 288 8.13 7.86 2.53
CA GLY A 288 9.46 8.42 2.30
C GLY A 288 9.51 9.91 2.61
N ILE A 289 8.60 10.39 3.48
CA ILE A 289 8.52 11.82 3.80
C ILE A 289 9.82 12.24 4.52
N PRO A 290 10.42 13.37 4.13
CA PRO A 290 11.62 13.87 4.78
C PRO A 290 11.46 14.11 6.29
N ASP A 291 12.56 14.05 7.05
CA ASP A 291 12.56 14.19 8.51
C ASP A 291 12.01 15.56 8.94
N ALA A 292 12.30 16.61 8.17
CA ALA A 292 11.85 17.98 8.44
C ALA A 292 10.33 18.11 8.29
N PHE A 293 9.77 17.55 7.21
CA PHE A 293 8.32 17.57 7.02
C PHE A 293 7.61 16.69 8.05
N THR A 294 8.18 15.53 8.41
CA THR A 294 7.66 14.70 9.51
C THR A 294 7.67 15.43 10.86
N ALA A 295 8.77 16.12 11.19
CA ALA A 295 8.88 16.93 12.40
C ALA A 295 7.86 18.07 12.41
N SER A 296 7.53 18.63 11.24
CA SER A 296 6.52 19.68 11.09
C SER A 296 5.12 19.16 11.35
N LEU A 297 4.76 18.02 10.76
CA LEU A 297 3.49 17.36 11.01
C LEU A 297 3.33 17.00 12.49
N ALA A 298 4.41 16.57 13.14
CA ALA A 298 4.44 16.30 14.58
C ALA A 298 4.23 17.57 15.45
N ARG A 299 4.37 18.77 14.89
CA ARG A 299 4.02 20.05 15.55
C ARG A 299 2.58 20.46 15.23
N HIS A 300 2.26 20.54 13.94
CA HIS A 300 0.92 20.84 13.45
C HIS A 300 0.60 19.96 12.26
N ARG A 301 -0.45 19.14 12.39
CA ARG A 301 -0.85 18.26 11.29
C ARG A 301 -1.28 19.09 10.07
N SER A 302 -2.10 20.13 10.23
CA SER A 302 -2.60 20.99 9.14
C SER A 302 -2.32 22.47 9.39
N VAL A 303 -2.18 23.24 8.30
CA VAL A 303 -1.85 24.67 8.32
C VAL A 303 -2.66 25.40 7.26
N TRP A 304 -3.72 26.09 7.67
CA TRP A 304 -4.58 26.85 6.74
C TRP A 304 -4.09 28.31 6.60
N LEU A 305 -2.98 28.52 5.89
CA LEU A 305 -2.34 29.83 5.71
C LEU A 305 -2.59 30.43 4.31
N ARG A 306 -3.84 30.71 3.92
CA ARG A 306 -4.26 31.39 2.65
C ARG A 306 -3.77 30.78 1.31
N GLU A 307 -2.75 29.95 1.32
CA GLU A 307 -2.34 28.93 0.37
C GLU A 307 -2.48 27.60 1.13
N GLU A 308 -3.32 26.69 0.61
CA GLU A 308 -3.84 25.54 1.36
C GLU A 308 -2.75 24.50 1.67
N PHE A 309 -2.43 24.30 2.95
CA PHE A 309 -1.72 23.12 3.44
C PHE A 309 -2.63 22.37 4.40
N ASP A 310 -3.46 21.47 3.89
CA ASP A 310 -4.43 20.76 4.71
C ASP A 310 -4.02 19.31 4.96
N TYR A 311 -3.70 18.96 6.21
CA TYR A 311 -3.71 17.55 6.61
C TYR A 311 -5.11 16.97 6.65
N GLU A 312 -6.22 17.72 6.66
CA GLU A 312 -7.51 17.13 6.30
C GLU A 312 -7.63 16.87 4.79
N ASP A 313 -6.79 17.43 3.90
CA ASP A 313 -6.65 16.99 2.50
C ASP A 313 -5.73 15.78 2.41
N ILE A 314 -4.62 15.73 3.15
CA ILE A 314 -3.78 14.52 3.27
C ILE A 314 -4.57 13.41 3.98
N ARG A 315 -5.34 13.73 5.02
CA ARG A 315 -6.19 12.81 5.78
C ARG A 315 -7.45 12.47 5.02
N ARG A 316 -8.05 13.34 4.19
CA ARG A 316 -9.04 12.91 3.18
C ARG A 316 -8.38 12.03 2.13
N HIS A 317 -7.19 12.36 1.66
CA HIS A 317 -6.44 11.48 0.76
C HIS A 317 -6.06 10.17 1.42
N LEU A 318 -5.94 10.11 2.76
CA LEU A 318 -5.73 8.91 3.58
C LEU A 318 -7.06 8.21 3.93
N ASP A 319 -8.17 8.91 4.21
CA ASP A 319 -9.50 8.38 4.56
C ASP A 319 -10.25 7.93 3.29
N ASP A 320 -10.25 8.73 2.22
CA ASP A 320 -10.60 8.30 0.85
C ASP A 320 -9.62 7.23 0.37
N PHE A 321 -8.36 7.17 0.83
CA PHE A 321 -7.49 5.99 0.67
C PHE A 321 -8.11 4.78 1.39
N PHE A 322 -8.52 4.94 2.64
CA PHE A 322 -8.95 3.84 3.48
C PHE A 322 -10.32 3.28 3.07
N ASP A 323 -11.21 4.08 2.47
CA ASP A 323 -12.58 3.66 2.12
C ASP A 323 -12.84 3.45 0.61
N ASP A 324 -12.33 4.27 -0.33
CA ASP A 324 -12.74 4.18 -1.76
C ASP A 324 -11.63 4.25 -2.84
N SER A 325 -10.45 4.83 -2.58
CA SER A 325 -9.36 5.02 -3.57
C SER A 325 -8.23 3.99 -3.51
N TRP A 326 -8.22 3.09 -2.52
CA TRP A 326 -7.33 1.91 -2.49
C TRP A 326 -7.64 0.87 -3.58
N TYR A 327 -8.79 0.98 -4.25
CA TYR A 327 -9.04 0.19 -5.44
C TYR A 327 -8.22 0.68 -6.65
N ASN A 328 -7.77 1.95 -6.70
CA ASN A 328 -7.55 2.59 -8.00
C ASN A 328 -6.13 2.99 -8.42
N HIS A 329 -5.35 3.77 -7.67
CA HIS A 329 -4.06 4.23 -8.22
C HIS A 329 -2.98 4.32 -7.14
N GLY A 330 -2.04 3.36 -7.16
CA GLY A 330 -0.82 3.37 -6.35
C GLY A 330 0.35 4.01 -7.10
N ASP A 331 0.11 5.13 -7.76
CA ASP A 331 1.15 6.01 -8.28
C ASP A 331 1.24 7.18 -7.31
N TRP A 332 2.28 7.23 -6.48
CA TRP A 332 2.58 8.40 -5.64
C TRP A 332 3.26 9.48 -6.50
N GLY A 333 2.67 9.78 -7.66
CA GLY A 333 3.29 10.51 -8.77
C GLY A 333 3.81 11.90 -8.44
N ASP A 334 3.42 12.50 -7.31
CA ASP A 334 3.80 13.88 -6.97
C ASP A 334 4.44 14.06 -5.58
N LEU A 335 4.67 13.00 -4.79
CA LEU A 335 5.43 13.14 -3.52
C LEU A 335 6.95 13.18 -3.74
N ASN A 336 7.42 12.78 -4.93
CA ASN A 336 8.82 12.96 -5.33
C ASN A 336 9.21 14.44 -5.52
N ASP A 337 8.26 15.37 -5.47
CA ASP A 337 8.55 16.81 -5.49
C ASP A 337 8.75 17.39 -4.07
N LEU A 338 8.53 16.59 -3.01
CA LEU A 338 8.90 16.95 -1.63
C LEU A 338 10.33 16.50 -1.26
N VAL A 339 11.16 16.12 -2.24
CA VAL A 339 12.33 15.23 -2.06
C VAL A 339 13.55 15.85 -1.36
N PHE A 340 13.52 17.13 -0.99
CA PHE A 340 14.68 17.74 -0.34
C PHE A 340 14.32 18.30 1.05
N ASP A 341 14.76 17.56 2.09
CA ASP A 341 14.73 17.98 3.50
C ASP A 341 15.21 19.43 3.68
N ASP A 342 16.28 19.79 2.95
CA ASP A 342 16.88 21.12 3.02
C ASP A 342 16.00 22.20 2.39
N GLU A 343 15.42 21.98 1.20
CA GLU A 343 14.57 22.98 0.54
C GLU A 343 13.27 23.24 1.30
N TRP A 344 12.68 22.18 1.87
CA TRP A 344 11.49 22.30 2.69
C TRP A 344 11.78 23.06 3.99
N LEU A 345 12.89 22.72 4.67
CA LEU A 345 13.32 23.38 5.89
C LEU A 345 13.73 24.84 5.65
N GLU A 346 14.40 25.13 4.53
CA GLU A 346 14.73 26.49 4.09
C GLU A 346 13.47 27.30 3.81
N SER A 347 12.45 26.71 3.18
CA SER A 347 11.17 27.37 2.91
C SER A 347 10.42 27.73 4.21
N LEU A 348 10.39 26.82 5.19
CA LEU A 348 9.79 27.09 6.50
C LEU A 348 10.55 28.20 7.25
N CYS A 349 11.88 28.15 7.26
CA CYS A 349 12.71 29.19 7.87
C CYS A 349 12.55 30.55 7.18
N ALA A 350 12.57 30.59 5.85
CA ALA A 350 12.39 31.82 5.07
C ALA A 350 11.01 32.45 5.29
N TYR A 351 9.96 31.62 5.45
CA TYR A 351 8.64 32.10 5.82
C TYR A 351 8.64 32.77 7.21
N ALA A 352 9.28 32.14 8.21
CA ALA A 352 9.41 32.72 9.55
C ALA A 352 10.16 34.06 9.54
N GLU A 353 11.28 34.15 8.82
CA GLU A 353 12.06 35.39 8.67
C GLU A 353 11.27 36.50 7.97
N ARG A 354 10.49 36.16 6.94
CA ARG A 354 9.62 37.12 6.24
C ARG A 354 8.54 37.70 7.15
N LEU A 355 7.96 36.89 8.04
CA LEU A 355 6.99 37.36 9.02
C LEU A 355 7.63 38.35 10.01
N GLU A 356 8.83 38.05 10.51
CA GLU A 356 9.56 38.95 11.41
C GLU A 356 9.92 40.28 10.74
N ALA A 357 10.32 40.27 9.47
CA ALA A 357 10.67 41.47 8.71
C ALA A 357 9.46 42.36 8.32
N SER A 358 8.23 41.85 8.49
CA SER A 358 6.99 42.59 8.18
C SER A 358 6.47 43.46 9.33
N VAL A 359 7.16 43.42 10.48
CA VAL A 359 6.96 44.25 11.68
C VAL A 359 7.86 45.48 11.60
#